data_AF-A0A257RS01-F1
#
_entry.id   AF-A0A257RS01-F1
#
_cell.length_a   1.000
_cell.length_b   1.000
_cell.length_c   1.000
_cell.angle_alpha   90.00
_cell.angle_beta   90.00
_cell.angle_gamma   90.00
#
_symmetry.space_group_name_H-M   'P 1'
#
loop_
_entity.id
_entity.type
_entity.pdbx_description
1 polymer ?
#
loop_
_entity_poly.entity_id
_entity_poly.type
_entity_poly.pdbx_seq_one_letter_code
_entity_poly.pdbx_strand_id
1 'polypeptide(L)'
;MTFEDVEKNIEGSILKGLYLEAFLLQSAYIEGLLKNFAEFETWRAISYRRELEGNVEKIVNSLRTDVTRFGFRKLIDFVHESGFLEDKDKSALHKYREIRNNIVHSLPTKISEKDFDVQLEKACAKGKEIMGTKVIQDISKLNKDYEAKHRN
;
A
#
# COMPACT_ATOMS: atom_id res chain seq x y z
N MET A 1 3.10 15.44 -4.07
CA MET A 1 3.47 14.96 -2.73
C MET A 1 4.23 13.66 -2.91
N THR A 2 5.43 13.52 -2.35
CA THR A 2 6.24 12.28 -2.41
C THR A 2 5.80 11.30 -1.33
N PHE A 3 6.26 10.05 -1.43
CA PHE A 3 6.11 9.08 -0.33
C PHE A 3 6.78 9.56 0.97
N GLU A 4 7.91 10.26 0.88
CA GLU A 4 8.59 10.81 2.07
C GLU A 4 7.80 11.94 2.75
N ASP A 5 7.12 12.78 1.96
CA ASP A 5 6.23 13.81 2.51
C ASP A 5 5.05 13.16 3.26
N VAL A 6 4.52 12.05 2.73
CA VAL A 6 3.43 11.31 3.37
C VAL A 6 3.89 10.68 4.69
N GLU A 7 5.10 10.08 4.74
CA GLU A 7 5.68 9.54 5.99
C GLU A 7 5.81 10.62 7.07
N LYS A 8 6.34 11.80 6.71
CA LYS A 8 6.44 12.94 7.64
C LYS A 8 5.08 13.40 8.15
N ASN A 9 4.07 13.43 7.26
CA ASN A 9 2.71 13.80 7.66
C ASN A 9 2.08 12.75 8.59
N ILE A 10 2.31 11.46 8.35
CA ILE A 10 1.86 10.38 9.24
C ILE A 10 2.44 10.58 10.64
N GLU A 11 3.75 10.76 10.75
CA GLU A 11 4.44 10.99 12.04
C GLU A 11 3.92 12.25 12.73
N GLY A 12 3.78 13.34 11.98
CA GLY A 12 3.23 14.60 12.47
C GLY A 12 1.81 14.47 13.01
N SER A 13 0.92 13.73 12.34
CA SER A 13 -0.45 13.50 12.81
C SER A 13 -0.48 12.62 14.06
N ILE A 14 0.37 11.59 14.15
CA ILE A 14 0.50 10.76 15.37
C ILE A 14 0.94 11.61 16.56
N LEU A 15 1.97 12.45 16.40
CA LEU A 15 2.49 13.31 17.47
C LEU A 15 1.46 14.32 17.98
N LYS A 16 0.52 14.73 17.12
CA LYS A 16 -0.58 15.65 17.46
C LYS A 16 -1.83 14.94 18.02
N GLY A 17 -1.82 13.60 18.11
CA GLY A 17 -3.00 12.82 18.51
C GLY A 17 -4.11 12.76 17.44
N LEU A 18 -3.82 13.12 16.19
CA LEU A 18 -4.76 13.09 15.07
C LEU A 18 -4.82 11.68 14.46
N TYR A 19 -5.28 10.70 15.25
CA TYR A 19 -5.17 9.29 14.89
C TYR A 19 -6.00 8.88 13.67
N LEU A 20 -7.15 9.52 13.42
CA LEU A 20 -7.93 9.26 12.21
C LEU A 20 -7.16 9.67 10.96
N GLU A 21 -6.56 10.86 10.97
CA GLU A 21 -5.74 11.35 9.85
C GLU A 21 -4.52 10.46 9.64
N ALA A 22 -3.79 10.15 10.71
CA ALA A 22 -2.64 9.25 10.65
C ALA A 22 -3.03 7.87 10.08
N PHE A 23 -4.14 7.30 10.53
CA PHE A 23 -4.65 6.02 10.05
C PHE A 23 -5.00 6.05 8.55
N LEU A 24 -5.67 7.11 8.08
CA LEU A 24 -6.02 7.27 6.67
C LEU A 24 -4.77 7.43 5.80
N LEU A 25 -3.80 8.23 6.25
CA LEU A 25 -2.53 8.42 5.57
C LEU A 25 -1.71 7.12 5.51
N GLN A 26 -1.61 6.37 6.61
CA GLN A 26 -0.95 5.06 6.62
C GLN A 26 -1.61 4.07 5.66
N SER A 27 -2.94 4.02 5.67
CA SER A 27 -3.70 3.13 4.79
C SER A 27 -3.44 3.46 3.32
N ALA A 28 -3.50 4.74 2.96
CA ALA A 28 -3.24 5.21 1.62
C ALA A 28 -1.78 5.00 1.19
N TYR A 29 -0.83 5.23 2.11
CA TYR A 29 0.59 5.02 1.89
C TYR A 29 0.90 3.56 1.55
N ILE A 30 0.48 2.62 2.40
CA ILE A 30 0.75 1.19 2.20
C ILE A 30 0.06 0.69 0.92
N GLU A 31 -1.21 1.07 0.69
CA GLU A 31 -1.92 0.69 -0.54
C GLU A 31 -1.25 1.26 -1.79
N GLY A 32 -0.82 2.53 -1.75
CA GLY A 32 -0.09 3.18 -2.84
C GLY A 32 1.24 2.51 -3.17
N LEU A 33 2.01 2.12 -2.15
CA LEU A 33 3.26 1.38 -2.33
C LEU A 33 3.04 0.04 -3.05
N LEU A 34 2.07 -0.76 -2.58
CA LEU A 34 1.76 -2.05 -3.20
C LEU A 34 1.24 -1.88 -4.62
N LYS A 35 0.42 -0.85 -4.85
CA LYS A 35 -0.13 -0.54 -6.17
C LYS A 35 0.96 -0.18 -7.17
N ASN A 36 1.84 0.75 -6.81
CA ASN A 36 2.94 1.15 -7.67
C ASN A 36 3.90 -0.01 -7.94
N PHE A 37 4.17 -0.84 -6.94
CA PHE A 37 4.98 -2.05 -7.14
C PHE A 37 4.30 -3.01 -8.12
N ALA A 38 3.00 -3.26 -7.97
CA ALA A 38 2.27 -4.13 -8.88
C ALA A 38 2.26 -3.58 -10.32
N GLU A 39 2.14 -2.27 -10.49
CA GLU A 39 2.27 -1.62 -11.80
C GLU A 39 3.68 -1.79 -12.39
N PHE A 40 4.72 -1.60 -11.58
CA PHE A 40 6.11 -1.81 -12.00
C PHE A 40 6.39 -3.25 -12.42
N GLU A 41 5.96 -4.22 -11.62
CA GLU A 41 6.14 -5.65 -11.91
C GLU A 41 5.40 -6.07 -13.18
N THR A 42 4.19 -5.55 -13.36
CA THR A 42 3.42 -5.76 -14.59
C THR A 42 4.19 -5.22 -15.79
N TRP A 43 4.75 -4.00 -15.70
CA TRP A 43 5.56 -3.41 -16.76
C TRP A 43 6.83 -4.23 -17.04
N ARG A 44 7.52 -4.71 -16.01
CA ARG A 44 8.72 -5.53 -16.14
C ARG A 44 8.44 -6.83 -16.90
N ALA A 45 7.39 -7.55 -16.50
CA ALA A 45 6.98 -8.80 -17.16
C ALA A 45 6.59 -8.59 -18.63
N ILE A 46 5.96 -7.45 -18.91
CA ILE A 46 5.57 -7.02 -20.26
C ILE A 46 6.77 -6.68 -21.13
N SER A 47 7.72 -5.90 -20.63
CA SER A 47 8.91 -5.49 -21.36
C SER A 47 9.73 -6.71 -21.80
N TYR A 48 9.81 -7.72 -20.93
CA TYR A 48 10.42 -9.01 -21.26
C TYR A 48 9.68 -9.75 -22.39
N ARG A 49 8.34 -9.63 -22.48
CA ARG A 49 7.54 -10.22 -23.57
C ARG A 49 7.54 -9.41 -24.88
N ARG A 50 7.77 -8.10 -24.85
CA ARG A 50 7.89 -7.26 -26.06
C ARG A 50 9.05 -7.70 -26.96
N GLU A 51 10.10 -8.28 -26.37
CA GLU A 51 11.19 -8.88 -27.13
C GLU A 51 10.77 -10.15 -27.89
N LEU A 52 9.62 -10.76 -27.55
CA LEU A 52 9.20 -12.05 -28.06
C LEU A 52 8.08 -11.99 -29.11
N GLU A 53 7.04 -11.15 -28.95
CA GLU A 53 5.85 -11.20 -29.84
C GLU A 53 5.19 -9.81 -30.03
N GLY A 54 5.21 -9.27 -31.25
CA GLY A 54 4.89 -7.87 -31.59
C GLY A 54 3.47 -7.33 -31.35
N ASN A 55 2.65 -7.90 -30.45
CA ASN A 55 1.27 -7.45 -30.18
C ASN A 55 0.99 -7.14 -28.70
N VAL A 56 2.01 -6.66 -27.99
CA VAL A 56 1.99 -6.54 -26.53
C VAL A 56 1.14 -5.37 -26.02
N GLU A 57 0.99 -4.29 -26.78
CA GLU A 57 0.42 -3.01 -26.31
C GLU A 57 -1.04 -3.10 -25.81
N LYS A 58 -1.91 -3.88 -26.46
CA LYS A 58 -3.28 -4.11 -25.98
C LYS A 58 -3.33 -4.93 -24.68
N ILE A 59 -2.44 -5.92 -24.55
CA ILE A 59 -2.32 -6.75 -23.35
C ILE A 59 -1.81 -5.90 -22.18
N VAL A 60 -0.84 -4.99 -22.42
CA VAL A 60 -0.34 -4.03 -21.42
C VAL A 60 -1.46 -3.17 -20.87
N ASN A 61 -2.23 -2.57 -21.77
CA ASN A 61 -3.25 -1.63 -21.37
C ASN A 61 -4.37 -2.34 -20.60
N SER A 62 -4.70 -3.58 -20.93
CA SER A 62 -5.65 -4.40 -20.15
C SER A 62 -5.11 -4.68 -18.75
N LEU A 63 -3.90 -5.23 -18.63
CA LEU A 63 -3.31 -5.61 -17.34
C LEU A 63 -3.10 -4.40 -16.42
N ARG A 64 -2.66 -3.26 -16.96
CA ARG A 64 -2.53 -2.01 -16.20
C ARG A 64 -3.89 -1.48 -15.71
N THR A 65 -4.91 -1.56 -16.57
CA THR A 65 -6.28 -1.18 -16.17
C THR A 65 -6.81 -2.13 -15.09
N ASP A 66 -6.39 -3.38 -15.08
CA ASP A 66 -6.78 -4.35 -14.06
C ASP A 66 -6.09 -4.08 -12.72
N VAL A 67 -4.76 -3.88 -12.69
CA VAL A 67 -4.02 -3.57 -11.46
C VAL A 67 -4.49 -2.26 -10.83
N THR A 68 -4.80 -1.24 -11.64
CA THR A 68 -5.28 0.05 -11.11
C THR A 68 -6.63 -0.05 -10.40
N ARG A 69 -7.41 -1.10 -10.69
CA ARG A 69 -8.71 -1.43 -10.06
C ARG A 69 -8.59 -2.44 -8.93
N PHE A 70 -7.40 -2.95 -8.62
CA PHE A 70 -7.24 -3.89 -7.52
C PHE A 70 -7.50 -3.18 -6.20
N GLY A 71 -8.48 -3.69 -5.45
CA GLY A 71 -8.60 -3.39 -4.03
C GLY A 71 -7.48 -4.06 -3.25
N PHE A 72 -7.25 -3.57 -2.03
CA PHE A 72 -6.09 -3.92 -1.20
C PHE A 72 -5.79 -5.43 -1.08
N ARG A 73 -6.82 -6.29 -0.97
CA ARG A 73 -6.63 -7.75 -0.95
C ARG A 73 -5.93 -8.28 -2.20
N LYS A 74 -6.39 -7.88 -3.39
CA LYS A 74 -5.83 -8.34 -4.66
C LYS A 74 -4.41 -7.82 -4.87
N LEU A 75 -4.11 -6.61 -4.38
CA LEU A 75 -2.74 -6.10 -4.37
C LEU A 75 -1.83 -6.98 -3.52
N ILE A 76 -2.21 -7.30 -2.29
CA ILE A 76 -1.42 -8.18 -1.41
C ILE A 76 -1.18 -9.54 -2.07
N ASP A 77 -2.23 -10.15 -2.63
CA ASP A 77 -2.12 -11.46 -3.27
C ASP A 77 -1.21 -11.41 -4.50
N PHE A 78 -1.31 -10.36 -5.35
CA PHE A 78 -0.44 -10.17 -6.51
C PHE A 78 1.04 -10.02 -6.15
N VAL A 79 1.36 -9.18 -5.16
CA VAL A 79 2.76 -8.96 -4.72
C VAL A 79 3.35 -10.22 -4.08
N HIS A 80 2.51 -11.05 -3.47
CA HIS A 80 2.92 -12.38 -3.00
C HIS A 80 3.18 -13.35 -4.15
N GLU A 81 2.28 -13.41 -5.12
CA GLU A 81 2.42 -14.28 -6.31
C GLU A 81 3.63 -13.90 -7.17
N SER A 82 4.06 -12.64 -7.14
CA SER A 82 5.32 -12.19 -7.78
C SER A 82 6.59 -12.66 -7.04
N GLY A 83 6.45 -13.34 -5.90
CA GLY A 83 7.54 -13.81 -5.04
C GLY A 83 8.22 -12.73 -4.21
N PHE A 84 7.64 -11.53 -4.13
CA PHE A 84 8.25 -10.41 -3.40
C PHE A 84 7.84 -10.37 -1.92
N LEU A 85 6.67 -10.91 -1.57
CA LEU A 85 6.27 -11.14 -0.18
C LEU A 85 6.54 -12.58 0.23
N GLU A 86 7.07 -12.77 1.44
CA GLU A 86 6.99 -14.07 2.11
C GLU A 86 5.59 -14.29 2.71
N ASP A 87 5.23 -15.54 3.01
CA ASP A 87 3.93 -15.89 3.60
C ASP A 87 3.64 -15.12 4.90
N LYS A 88 4.68 -14.87 5.71
CA LYS A 88 4.57 -14.11 6.95
C LYS A 88 4.15 -12.65 6.69
N ASP A 89 4.68 -12.03 5.64
CA ASP A 89 4.44 -10.64 5.29
C ASP A 89 3.06 -10.48 4.65
N LYS A 90 2.67 -11.43 3.79
CA LYS A 90 1.30 -11.57 3.28
C LYS A 90 0.29 -11.66 4.43
N SER A 91 0.56 -12.53 5.41
CA SER A 91 -0.31 -12.71 6.57
C SER A 91 -0.43 -11.43 7.39
N ALA A 92 0.68 -10.72 7.61
CA ALA A 92 0.70 -9.45 8.33
C ALA A 92 -0.13 -8.36 7.60
N LEU A 93 0.02 -8.26 6.27
CA LEU A 93 -0.74 -7.32 5.45
C LEU A 93 -2.24 -7.64 5.42
N HIS A 94 -2.63 -8.92 5.35
CA HIS A 94 -4.04 -9.30 5.42
C HIS A 94 -4.65 -8.99 6.79
N LYS A 95 -3.91 -9.20 7.90
CA LYS A 95 -4.34 -8.78 9.24
C LYS A 95 -4.53 -7.26 9.33
N TYR A 96 -3.58 -6.49 8.77
CA TYR A 96 -3.72 -5.04 8.71
C TYR A 96 -4.93 -4.59 7.89
N ARG A 97 -5.17 -5.21 6.73
CA ARG A 97 -6.37 -5.00 5.91
C ARG A 97 -7.65 -5.23 6.70
N GLU A 98 -7.70 -6.29 7.51
CA GLU A 98 -8.87 -6.60 8.35
C GLU A 98 -9.10 -5.52 9.41
N ILE A 99 -8.05 -5.09 10.12
CA ILE A 99 -8.12 -3.98 11.07
C ILE A 99 -8.63 -2.71 10.36
N ARG A 100 -8.07 -2.39 9.19
CA ARG A 100 -8.46 -1.22 8.41
C ARG A 100 -9.93 -1.26 8.05
N ASN A 101 -10.41 -2.38 7.53
CA ASN A 101 -11.81 -2.53 7.15
C ASN A 101 -12.73 -2.42 8.36
N ASN A 102 -12.36 -3.01 9.50
CA ASN A 102 -13.12 -2.89 10.74
C ASN A 102 -13.25 -1.43 11.17
N ILE A 103 -12.15 -0.67 11.21
CA ILE A 103 -12.16 0.77 11.54
C ILE A 103 -13.09 1.55 10.60
N VAL A 104 -12.95 1.34 9.28
CA VAL A 104 -13.77 2.05 8.28
C VAL A 104 -15.25 1.71 8.42
N HIS A 105 -15.59 0.45 8.69
CA HIS A 105 -16.98 0.04 8.92
C HIS A 105 -17.53 0.47 10.29
N SER A 106 -16.66 0.80 11.24
CA SER A 106 -17.05 1.36 12.54
C SER A 106 -17.32 2.87 12.50
N LEU A 107 -16.80 3.61 11.52
CA LEU A 107 -17.07 5.06 11.35
C LEU A 107 -18.56 5.46 11.41
N PRO A 108 -19.50 4.76 10.74
CA PRO A 108 -20.92 5.11 10.80
C PRO A 108 -21.65 4.60 12.07
N THR A 109 -20.96 3.96 13.01
CA THR A 109 -21.60 3.33 14.19
C THR A 109 -21.65 4.28 15.40
N LYS A 110 -22.56 4.01 16.36
CA LYS A 110 -22.70 4.77 17.62
C LYS A 110 -21.59 4.44 18.65
N ILE A 111 -20.37 4.16 18.19
CA ILE A 111 -19.22 4.01 19.10
C ILE A 111 -18.92 5.37 19.74
N SER A 112 -18.52 5.38 21.01
CA SER A 112 -18.07 6.61 21.66
C SER A 112 -16.77 7.09 21.00
N GLU A 113 -16.62 8.40 20.82
CA GLU A 113 -15.43 9.00 20.19
C GLU A 113 -14.12 8.51 20.87
N LYS A 114 -14.13 8.41 22.19
CA LYS A 114 -12.99 7.92 22.98
C LYS A 114 -12.63 6.47 22.68
N ASP A 115 -13.62 5.58 22.56
CA ASP A 115 -13.37 4.17 22.24
C ASP A 115 -12.93 4.01 20.78
N PHE A 116 -13.38 4.90 19.90
CA PHE A 116 -12.93 4.94 18.51
C PHE A 116 -11.47 5.39 18.42
N ASP A 117 -11.08 6.44 19.15
CA ASP A 117 -9.70 6.92 19.20
C ASP A 117 -8.73 5.86 19.72
N VAL A 118 -9.11 5.10 20.76
CA VAL A 118 -8.30 3.97 21.25
C VAL A 118 -8.13 2.89 20.17
N GLN A 119 -9.15 2.63 19.36
CA GLN A 119 -9.05 1.70 18.24
C GLN A 119 -8.15 2.24 17.13
N LEU A 120 -8.27 3.52 16.81
CA LEU A 120 -7.43 4.20 15.83
C LEU A 120 -5.96 4.23 16.26
N GLU A 121 -5.67 4.49 17.53
CA GLU A 121 -4.31 4.46 18.06
C GLU A 121 -3.67 3.07 17.91
N LYS A 122 -4.40 2.01 18.27
CA LYS A 122 -3.95 0.63 18.07
C LYS A 122 -3.75 0.29 16.60
N ALA A 123 -4.67 0.74 15.73
CA ALA A 123 -4.54 0.57 14.30
C ALA A 123 -3.32 1.31 13.74
N CYS A 124 -3.04 2.52 14.24
CA CYS A 124 -1.86 3.31 13.87
C CYS A 124 -0.56 2.63 14.29
N ALA A 125 -0.52 2.03 15.47
CA ALA A 125 0.61 1.24 15.94
C ALA A 125 0.85 0.03 15.01
N LYS A 126 -0.22 -0.66 14.60
CA LYS A 126 -0.10 -1.77 13.65
C LYS A 126 0.34 -1.31 12.26
N GLY A 127 -0.18 -0.19 11.77
CA GLY A 127 0.25 0.42 10.52
C GLY A 127 1.75 0.77 10.53
N LYS A 128 2.24 1.32 11.64
CA LYS A 128 3.67 1.62 11.84
C LYS A 128 4.52 0.36 11.82
N GLU A 129 4.07 -0.71 12.46
CA GLU A 129 4.75 -2.02 12.43
C GLU A 129 4.85 -2.55 10.98
N ILE A 130 3.74 -2.49 10.22
CA ILE A 130 3.73 -2.90 8.81
C ILE A 130 4.68 -2.06 7.96
N MET A 131 4.63 -0.73 8.11
CA MET A 131 5.54 0.18 7.41
C MET A 131 7.01 -0.08 7.76
N GLY A 132 7.29 -0.52 8.98
CA GLY A 132 8.64 -0.89 9.44
C GLY A 132 9.12 -2.27 9.00
N THR A 133 8.26 -3.09 8.36
CA THR A 133 8.70 -4.38 7.82
C THR A 133 9.70 -4.17 6.69
N LYS A 134 10.70 -5.06 6.61
CA LYS A 134 11.74 -4.99 5.57
C LYS A 134 11.13 -4.93 4.17
N VAL A 135 10.08 -5.71 3.92
CA VAL A 135 9.47 -5.79 2.58
C VAL A 135 8.80 -4.48 2.17
N ILE A 136 8.12 -3.79 3.10
CA ILE A 136 7.51 -2.49 2.82
C ILE A 136 8.58 -1.41 2.66
N GLN A 137 9.67 -1.47 3.45
CA GLN A 137 10.82 -0.59 3.29
C GLN A 137 11.50 -0.79 1.92
N ASP A 138 11.66 -2.04 1.47
CA ASP A 138 12.23 -2.36 0.15
C ASP A 138 11.33 -1.84 -0.99
N ILE A 139 10.01 -2.04 -0.90
CA ILE A 139 9.04 -1.48 -1.86
C ILE A 139 9.07 0.06 -1.83
N SER A 140 9.12 0.67 -0.65
CA SER A 140 9.22 2.12 -0.48
C SER A 140 10.46 2.69 -1.15
N LYS A 141 11.61 2.03 -0.96
CA LYS A 141 12.86 2.41 -1.62
C LYS A 141 12.75 2.34 -3.15
N LEU A 142 12.23 1.24 -3.69
CA LEU A 142 12.01 1.09 -5.14
C LEU A 142 11.11 2.20 -5.69
N ASN A 143 10.05 2.54 -4.97
CA ASN A 143 9.13 3.62 -5.32
C ASN A 143 9.84 4.98 -5.33
N LYS A 144 10.61 5.30 -4.29
CA LYS A 144 11.36 6.56 -4.19
C LYS A 144 12.41 6.67 -5.30
N ASP A 145 13.12 5.59 -5.60
CA ASP A 145 14.10 5.53 -6.69
C ASP A 145 13.43 5.75 -8.06
N TYR A 146 12.23 5.22 -8.26
CA TYR A 146 11.43 5.45 -9.47
C TYR A 146 10.95 6.91 -9.57
N GLU A 147 10.38 7.47 -8.49
CA GLU A 147 9.97 8.88 -8.45
C GLU A 147 11.12 9.85 -8.76
N ALA A 148 12.32 9.56 -8.25
CA ALA A 148 13.51 10.37 -8.49
C ALA A 148 13.96 10.35 -9.97
N LYS A 149 13.86 9.20 -10.65
CA LYS A 149 14.27 9.03 -12.05
C LYS A 149 13.33 9.70 -13.05
N HIS A 150 12.04 9.82 -12.72
CA HIS A 150 11.01 10.31 -13.62
C HIS A 150 10.55 11.75 -13.33
N ARG A 151 11.31 12.49 -12.50
CA ARG A 151 11.07 13.91 -12.17
C ARG A 151 11.90 14.91 -13.00
N ASN A 152 12.66 14.46 -14.01
CA ASN A 152 13.40 15.32 -14.95
C ASN A 152 12.75 15.35 -16.32
#